data_AF-A0A1Q6QUT4-F1
#
_entry.id   AF-A0A1Q6QUT4-F1
#
_cell.length_a   1.000
_cell.length_b   1.000
_cell.length_c   1.000
_cell.angle_alpha   90.00
_cell.angle_beta   90.00
_cell.angle_gamma   90.00
#
_symmetry.space_group_name_H-M   'P 1'
#
loop_
_entity.id
_entity.type
_entity.pdbx_description
1 polymer ?
#
loop_
_entity_poly.entity_id
_entity_poly.type
_entity_poly.pdbx_seq_one_letter_code
_entity_poly.pdbx_strand_id
1 'polypeptide(L)'
;MKKYLSLLIEQFKQANNIKNVDINSQAFISEFSEWIKLRQDVSKNYLALLEYMELSKFADCDTAEVGKGRYDTIVKPFNTTIITPHISGLETLGNERIINAELVVMGETPALFGANKNGKPISLSSNLTFMTQNPYTTIEIRNWEDLHNSGESDIIVGVYGSIYDKDIESKLKQIQELEEKLNGSYIREDAVIGDTYSYAIASKRKVKTPVKTHIHTR
;
A
#
# COMPACT_ATOMS: atom_id res chain seq x y z
N MET A 1 10.34 -12.38 13.30
CA MET A 1 10.50 -11.07 13.98
C MET A 1 11.62 -10.20 13.39
N LYS A 2 12.77 -10.73 12.95
CA LYS A 2 13.92 -9.92 12.49
C LYS A 2 13.70 -9.08 11.22
N LYS A 3 13.04 -9.61 10.17
CA LYS A 3 12.93 -8.93 8.86
C LYS A 3 11.98 -7.72 8.86
N TYR A 4 10.83 -7.83 9.50
CA TYR A 4 9.84 -6.73 9.53
C TYR A 4 10.37 -5.51 10.28
N LEU A 5 10.87 -5.70 11.51
CA LEU A 5 11.43 -4.60 12.28
C LEU A 5 12.64 -3.97 11.57
N SER A 6 13.50 -4.75 10.91
CA SER A 6 14.61 -4.16 10.13
C SER A 6 14.12 -3.23 9.02
N LEU A 7 13.00 -3.55 8.35
CA LEU A 7 12.44 -2.69 7.30
C LEU A 7 11.97 -1.35 7.87
N LEU A 8 11.27 -1.38 9.01
CA LEU A 8 10.84 -0.16 9.70
C LEU A 8 12.03 0.67 10.22
N ILE A 9 13.06 0.01 10.75
CA ILE A 9 14.29 0.68 11.22
C ILE A 9 15.01 1.35 10.04
N GLU A 10 15.08 0.71 8.87
CA GLU A 10 15.68 1.34 7.69
C GLU A 10 14.86 2.54 7.20
N GLN A 11 13.52 2.48 7.21
CA GLN A 11 12.72 3.66 6.91
C GLN A 11 12.91 4.79 7.93
N PHE A 12 13.00 4.46 9.22
CA PHE A 12 13.33 5.44 10.26
C PHE A 12 14.68 6.12 9.99
N LYS A 13 15.70 5.32 9.65
CA LYS A 13 17.04 5.80 9.31
C LYS A 13 17.01 6.73 8.09
N GLN A 14 16.31 6.34 7.03
CA GLN A 14 16.16 7.16 5.82
C GLN A 14 15.45 8.49 6.12
N ALA A 15 14.32 8.45 6.82
CA ALA A 15 13.56 9.64 7.20
C ALA A 15 14.37 10.63 8.06
N ASN A 16 15.31 10.14 8.88
CA ASN A 16 16.12 10.98 9.75
C ASN A 16 17.56 11.19 9.24
N ASN A 17 17.92 10.68 8.06
CA ASN A 17 19.29 10.66 7.51
C ASN A 17 20.34 10.07 8.49
N ILE A 18 19.99 8.98 9.17
CA ILE A 18 20.85 8.29 10.13
C ILE A 18 21.49 7.07 9.45
N LYS A 19 22.83 6.98 9.50
CA LYS A 19 23.57 5.85 8.89
C LYS A 19 23.59 4.61 9.78
N ASN A 20 23.88 4.79 11.08
CA ASN A 20 24.05 3.74 12.06
C ASN A 20 23.24 4.06 13.31
N VAL A 21 22.61 3.05 13.91
CA VAL A 21 21.86 3.17 15.16
C VAL A 21 22.26 2.02 16.08
N ASP A 22 22.39 2.30 17.37
CA ASP A 22 22.41 1.24 18.38
C ASP A 22 20.98 0.85 18.71
N ILE A 23 20.51 -0.22 18.08
CA ILE A 23 19.12 -0.71 18.20
C ILE A 23 18.77 -1.18 19.62
N ASN A 24 19.75 -1.41 20.48
CA ASN A 24 19.54 -1.85 21.86
C ASN A 24 19.57 -0.67 22.85
N SER A 25 19.94 0.52 22.40
CA SER A 25 19.97 1.69 23.26
C SER A 25 18.55 2.16 23.61
N GLN A 26 18.35 2.57 24.86
CA GLN A 26 17.06 3.07 25.32
C GLN A 26 16.64 4.36 24.58
N ALA A 27 17.61 5.19 24.21
CA ALA A 27 17.38 6.40 23.41
C ALA A 27 16.76 6.05 22.05
N PHE A 28 17.41 5.14 21.31
CA PHE A 28 16.87 4.67 20.02
C PHE A 28 15.48 4.06 20.15
N ILE A 29 15.26 3.18 21.14
CA ILE A 29 13.95 2.54 21.33
C ILE A 29 12.86 3.59 21.55
N SER A 30 13.16 4.64 22.31
CA SER A 30 12.21 5.73 22.60
C SER A 30 11.91 6.55 21.34
N GLU A 31 12.94 7.03 20.65
CA GLU A 31 12.82 7.81 19.41
C GLU A 31 12.11 7.03 18.30
N PHE A 32 12.49 5.77 18.09
CA PHE A 32 11.88 4.91 17.10
C PHE A 32 10.40 4.64 17.42
N SER A 33 10.07 4.42 18.69
CA SER A 33 8.68 4.22 19.12
C SER A 33 7.82 5.47 18.92
N GLU A 34 8.38 6.66 19.20
CA GLU A 34 7.70 7.94 18.94
C GLU A 34 7.51 8.17 17.44
N TRP A 35 8.52 7.87 16.63
CA TRP A 35 8.41 7.97 15.18
C TRP A 35 7.32 7.05 14.61
N ILE A 36 7.21 5.81 15.11
CA ILE A 36 6.12 4.88 14.71
C ILE A 36 4.76 5.46 15.08
N LYS A 37 4.58 6.01 16.30
CA LYS A 37 3.32 6.64 16.72
C LYS A 37 2.96 7.82 15.84
N LEU A 38 3.93 8.70 15.55
CA LEU A 38 3.73 9.83 14.66
C LEU A 38 3.25 9.36 13.29
N ARG A 39 3.88 8.33 12.70
CA ARG A 39 3.45 7.77 11.40
C ARG A 39 2.02 7.22 11.43
N GLN A 40 1.60 6.62 12.54
CA GLN A 40 0.21 6.17 12.73
C GLN A 40 -0.78 7.34 12.85
N ASP A 41 -0.34 8.48 13.36
CA ASP A 41 -1.16 9.69 13.37
C ASP A 41 -1.23 10.33 11.98
N VAL A 42 -0.09 10.43 11.27
CA VAL A 42 -0.06 10.97 9.90
C VAL A 42 -0.89 10.13 8.93
N SER A 43 -1.01 8.82 9.15
CA SER A 43 -1.81 7.95 8.28
C SER A 43 -3.30 8.35 8.26
N LYS A 44 -3.80 9.03 9.29
CA LYS A 44 -5.18 9.55 9.32
C LYS A 44 -5.39 10.64 8.26
N ASN A 45 -4.40 11.51 8.06
CA ASN A 45 -4.43 12.52 6.99
C ASN A 45 -4.37 11.85 5.61
N TYR A 46 -3.58 10.79 5.48
CA TYR A 46 -3.54 9.99 4.25
C TYR A 46 -4.88 9.30 3.95
N LEU A 47 -5.54 8.70 4.95
CA LEU A 47 -6.87 8.12 4.78
C LEU A 47 -7.91 9.20 4.38
N ALA A 48 -7.86 10.38 4.99
CA ALA A 48 -8.72 11.50 4.61
C ALA A 48 -8.47 11.97 3.16
N LEU A 49 -7.22 11.93 2.69
CA LEU A 49 -6.89 12.18 1.29
C LEU A 49 -7.53 11.13 0.37
N LEU A 50 -7.46 9.84 0.73
CA LEU A 50 -8.11 8.79 -0.06
C LEU A 50 -9.64 8.96 -0.11
N GLU A 51 -10.27 9.38 0.99
CA GLU A 51 -11.70 9.71 1.02
C GLU A 51 -12.03 10.90 0.10
N TYR A 52 -11.21 11.96 0.15
CA TYR A 52 -11.35 13.13 -0.73
C TYR A 52 -11.22 12.74 -2.23
N MET A 53 -10.36 11.78 -2.54
CA MET A 53 -10.20 11.21 -3.89
C MET A 53 -11.38 10.33 -4.34
N GLU A 54 -12.42 10.18 -3.52
CA GLU A 54 -13.55 9.26 -3.73
C GLU A 54 -13.12 7.78 -3.78
N LEU A 55 -12.01 7.43 -3.11
CA LEU A 55 -11.46 6.07 -3.06
C LEU A 55 -11.95 5.26 -1.85
N SER A 56 -13.20 5.45 -1.41
CA SER A 56 -13.74 4.79 -0.20
C SER A 56 -13.65 3.26 -0.20
N LYS A 57 -13.44 2.65 -1.38
CA LYS A 57 -13.18 1.22 -1.55
C LYS A 57 -12.00 0.69 -0.73
N PHE A 58 -11.07 1.54 -0.28
CA PHE A 58 -9.95 1.08 0.56
C PHE A 58 -10.42 0.37 1.84
N ALA A 59 -11.63 0.65 2.31
CA ALA A 59 -12.22 0.06 3.52
C ALA A 59 -13.01 -1.26 3.26
N ASP A 60 -13.20 -1.64 1.99
CA ASP A 60 -14.01 -2.78 1.58
C ASP A 60 -13.22 -4.10 1.55
N CYS A 61 -13.92 -5.23 1.59
CA CYS A 61 -13.30 -6.57 1.52
C CYS A 61 -12.68 -6.91 0.15
N ASP A 62 -13.09 -6.20 -0.90
CA ASP A 62 -12.51 -6.32 -2.26
C ASP A 62 -11.18 -5.57 -2.41
N THR A 63 -10.72 -4.89 -1.35
CA THR A 63 -9.40 -4.28 -1.27
C THR A 63 -8.47 -5.11 -0.38
N ALA A 64 -7.23 -5.26 -0.82
CA ALA A 64 -6.16 -5.89 -0.07
C ALA A 64 -5.02 -4.90 0.20
N GLU A 65 -4.71 -4.64 1.47
CA GLU A 65 -3.50 -3.95 1.88
C GLU A 65 -2.31 -4.91 1.84
N VAL A 66 -1.25 -4.53 1.12
CA VAL A 66 -0.14 -5.41 0.79
C VAL A 66 1.14 -5.01 1.53
N GLY A 67 1.78 -6.01 2.16
CA GLY A 67 3.15 -5.94 2.66
C GLY A 67 3.32 -5.28 4.03
N LYS A 68 2.23 -4.80 4.66
CA LYS A 68 2.28 -4.09 5.94
C LYS A 68 2.23 -5.03 7.14
N GLY A 69 2.76 -4.57 8.27
CA GLY A 69 2.71 -5.31 9.53
C GLY A 69 1.95 -4.54 10.61
N ARG A 70 2.01 -5.04 11.84
CA ARG A 70 1.20 -4.52 12.96
C ARG A 70 1.40 -3.05 13.29
N TYR A 71 2.53 -2.43 12.95
CA TYR A 71 2.84 -1.06 13.31
C TYR A 71 2.52 -0.04 12.21
N ASP A 72 2.33 -0.48 10.98
CA ASP A 72 2.21 0.39 9.81
C ASP A 72 1.10 0.01 8.83
N THR A 73 0.33 -1.05 9.15
CA THR A 73 -1.01 -1.24 8.56
C THR A 73 -1.93 -0.09 8.97
N ILE A 74 -2.67 0.46 8.00
CA ILE A 74 -3.61 1.55 8.20
C ILE A 74 -5.07 1.09 8.15
N VAL A 75 -5.30 -0.20 7.87
CA VAL A 75 -6.66 -0.75 7.60
C VAL A 75 -7.25 -1.58 8.73
N LYS A 76 -6.64 -1.55 9.92
CA LYS A 76 -7.14 -2.28 11.10
C LYS A 76 -8.63 -2.08 11.40
N PRO A 77 -9.19 -0.84 11.38
CA PRO A 77 -10.58 -0.63 11.73
C PRO A 77 -11.57 -1.06 10.63
N PHE A 78 -11.10 -1.35 9.41
CA PHE A 78 -11.95 -1.63 8.24
C PHE A 78 -12.10 -3.14 7.99
N ASN A 79 -12.82 -3.55 6.95
CA ASN A 79 -12.94 -4.96 6.56
C ASN A 79 -11.92 -5.38 5.49
N THR A 80 -11.03 -4.47 5.12
CA THR A 80 -9.93 -4.69 4.17
C THR A 80 -9.13 -5.94 4.54
N THR A 81 -8.81 -6.73 3.51
CA THR A 81 -7.93 -7.89 3.62
C THR A 81 -6.47 -7.41 3.75
N ILE A 82 -5.65 -8.09 4.53
CA ILE A 82 -4.21 -7.81 4.65
C ILE A 82 -3.43 -8.98 4.08
N ILE A 83 -2.68 -8.76 3.01
CA ILE A 83 -1.76 -9.74 2.40
C ILE A 83 -0.35 -9.40 2.84
N THR A 84 0.21 -10.18 3.75
CA THR A 84 1.52 -9.86 4.32
C THR A 84 2.26 -11.09 4.84
N PRO A 85 3.60 -11.16 4.67
CA PRO A 85 4.43 -12.12 5.40
C PRO A 85 4.70 -11.67 6.86
N HIS A 86 4.20 -10.49 7.28
CA HIS A 86 4.48 -9.87 8.58
C HIS A 86 3.32 -10.03 9.58
N ILE A 87 2.77 -11.25 9.68
CA ILE A 87 1.55 -11.54 10.46
C ILE A 87 1.66 -11.35 11.98
N SER A 88 2.88 -11.28 12.52
CA SER A 88 3.08 -11.24 13.97
C SER A 88 2.48 -9.98 14.60
N GLY A 89 1.54 -10.19 15.53
CA GLY A 89 0.75 -9.14 16.19
C GLY A 89 -0.46 -8.66 15.39
N LEU A 90 -0.79 -9.28 14.25
CA LEU A 90 -2.02 -9.06 13.50
C LEU A 90 -3.06 -10.17 13.76
N GLU A 91 -2.68 -11.31 14.35
CA GLU A 91 -3.53 -12.49 14.52
C GLU A 91 -4.83 -12.21 15.29
N THR A 92 -4.84 -11.14 16.09
CA THR A 92 -6.01 -10.67 16.84
C THR A 92 -7.11 -10.06 15.98
N LEU A 93 -6.85 -9.75 14.70
CA LEU A 93 -7.83 -9.20 13.75
C LEU A 93 -8.74 -10.27 13.13
N GLY A 94 -8.47 -11.55 13.38
CA GLY A 94 -9.20 -12.69 12.82
C GLY A 94 -8.56 -13.23 11.54
N ASN A 95 -8.51 -14.57 11.43
CA ASN A 95 -7.81 -15.27 10.34
C ASN A 95 -8.42 -15.03 8.95
N GLU A 96 -9.68 -14.63 8.88
CA GLU A 96 -10.39 -14.43 7.61
C GLU A 96 -9.91 -13.18 6.86
N ARG A 97 -9.33 -12.22 7.59
CA ARG A 97 -8.84 -10.95 7.04
C ARG A 97 -7.35 -10.96 6.71
N ILE A 98 -6.61 -12.01 7.09
CA ILE A 98 -5.15 -12.03 6.99
C ILE A 98 -4.70 -13.19 6.12
N ILE A 99 -4.03 -12.87 5.03
CA ILE A 99 -3.40 -13.82 4.14
C ILE A 99 -1.89 -13.77 4.40
N ASN A 100 -1.37 -14.83 5.05
CA ASN A 100 0.07 -14.98 5.32
C ASN A 100 0.85 -15.35 4.05
N ALA A 101 1.10 -14.36 3.19
CA ALA A 101 1.81 -14.50 1.94
C ALA A 101 2.45 -13.19 1.48
N GLU A 102 3.42 -13.30 0.57
CA GLU A 102 3.94 -12.20 -0.22
C GLU A 102 3.17 -12.12 -1.55
N LEU A 103 2.75 -10.93 -1.95
CA LEU A 103 2.17 -10.68 -3.27
C LEU A 103 3.31 -10.45 -4.27
N VAL A 104 3.30 -11.21 -5.35
CA VAL A 104 4.22 -11.04 -6.48
C VAL A 104 3.40 -10.93 -7.75
N VAL A 105 3.73 -9.95 -8.59
CA VAL A 105 3.07 -9.73 -9.87
C VAL A 105 3.95 -10.27 -11.00
N MET A 106 3.45 -11.28 -11.72
CA MET A 106 4.15 -11.97 -12.81
C MET A 106 3.46 -11.64 -14.14
N GLY A 107 3.93 -10.59 -14.81
CA GLY A 107 3.17 -9.95 -15.89
C GLY A 107 1.85 -9.44 -15.33
N GLU A 108 0.73 -9.77 -15.97
CA GLU A 108 -0.60 -9.32 -15.52
C GLU A 108 -1.20 -10.17 -14.38
N THR A 109 -0.51 -11.22 -13.94
CA THR A 109 -1.07 -12.18 -12.95
C THR A 109 -0.54 -11.93 -11.53
N PRO A 110 -1.42 -11.55 -10.57
CA PRO A 110 -1.05 -11.54 -9.17
C PRO A 110 -0.97 -12.98 -8.61
N ALA A 111 0.13 -13.28 -7.92
CA ALA A 111 0.38 -14.57 -7.30
C ALA A 111 0.79 -14.41 -5.83
N LEU A 112 0.27 -15.30 -4.98
CA LEU A 112 0.60 -15.34 -3.56
C LEU A 112 1.67 -16.38 -3.28
N PHE A 113 2.76 -15.95 -2.66
CA PHE A 113 3.84 -16.81 -2.21
C PHE A 113 3.77 -16.95 -0.70
N GLY A 114 3.21 -18.08 -0.24
CA GLY A 114 3.20 -18.43 1.19
C GLY A 114 4.58 -18.87 1.69
N ALA A 115 4.67 -19.25 2.96
CA ALA A 115 5.92 -19.68 3.60
C ALA A 115 6.65 -20.82 2.85
N ASN A 116 5.92 -21.69 2.15
CA ASN A 116 6.47 -22.80 1.37
C ASN A 116 6.92 -22.40 -0.05
N LYS A 117 6.86 -21.11 -0.42
CA LYS A 117 7.22 -20.54 -1.73
C LYS A 117 6.51 -21.14 -2.95
N ASN A 118 5.46 -21.92 -2.74
CA ASN A 118 4.57 -22.33 -3.82
C ASN A 118 3.66 -21.16 -4.15
N GLY A 119 3.80 -20.61 -5.35
CA GLY A 119 2.95 -19.54 -5.85
C GLY A 119 1.55 -20.07 -6.11
N LYS A 120 0.53 -19.49 -5.47
CA LYS A 120 -0.87 -19.72 -5.78
C LYS A 120 -1.42 -18.50 -6.52
N PRO A 121 -1.87 -18.63 -7.78
CA PRO A 121 -2.56 -17.54 -8.46
C PRO A 121 -3.77 -17.07 -7.65
N ILE A 122 -4.00 -15.76 -7.62
CA ILE A 122 -5.23 -15.22 -7.06
C ILE A 122 -6.31 -15.33 -8.14
N SER A 123 -7.42 -16.01 -7.85
CA SER A 123 -8.56 -16.04 -8.75
C SER A 123 -9.18 -14.65 -8.82
N LEU A 124 -9.04 -13.98 -9.97
CA LEU A 124 -9.56 -12.64 -10.26
C LEU A 124 -11.09 -12.61 -10.47
N SER A 125 -11.84 -13.43 -9.73
CA SER A 125 -13.31 -13.49 -9.89
C SER A 125 -14.03 -12.19 -9.54
N SER A 126 -13.31 -11.22 -8.96
CA SER A 126 -13.72 -9.83 -8.75
C SER A 126 -12.56 -8.89 -9.09
N ASN A 127 -12.89 -7.65 -9.49
CA ASN A 127 -11.93 -6.56 -9.69
C ASN A 127 -11.30 -6.19 -8.33
N LEU A 128 -10.31 -6.97 -7.89
CA LEU A 128 -9.60 -6.73 -6.64
C LEU A 128 -8.81 -5.43 -6.73
N THR A 129 -8.80 -4.67 -5.64
CA THR A 129 -7.94 -3.50 -5.48
C THR A 129 -6.74 -3.88 -4.60
N PHE A 130 -5.53 -3.69 -5.10
CA PHE A 130 -4.32 -3.84 -4.30
C PHE A 130 -3.86 -2.47 -3.82
N MET A 131 -3.69 -2.32 -2.51
CA MET A 131 -3.25 -1.07 -1.92
C MET A 131 -1.96 -1.23 -1.12
N THR A 132 -1.10 -0.22 -1.17
CA THR A 132 0.03 -0.10 -0.25
C THR A 132 0.43 1.36 -0.07
N GLN A 133 1.03 1.65 1.07
CA GLN A 133 1.46 2.99 1.45
C GLN A 133 2.86 2.94 2.06
N ASN A 134 3.71 3.91 1.75
CA ASN A 134 5.12 3.92 2.17
C ASN A 134 5.80 2.55 1.95
N PRO A 135 5.93 2.05 0.70
CA PRO A 135 6.71 0.84 0.44
C PRO A 135 8.09 0.93 1.10
N TYR A 136 8.56 -0.14 1.74
CA TYR A 136 9.91 -0.19 2.30
C TYR A 136 10.99 -0.14 1.22
N THR A 137 10.69 -0.69 0.03
CA THR A 137 11.57 -0.70 -1.14
C THR A 137 10.77 -0.60 -2.44
N THR A 138 11.46 -0.33 -3.54
CA THR A 138 10.88 -0.35 -4.91
C THR A 138 10.41 -1.73 -5.34
N ILE A 139 10.92 -2.81 -4.73
CA ILE A 139 10.58 -4.19 -5.09
C ILE A 139 9.12 -4.52 -4.73
N GLU A 140 8.57 -3.92 -3.67
CA GLU A 140 7.22 -4.27 -3.18
C GLU A 140 6.09 -3.83 -4.12
N ILE A 141 6.34 -2.80 -4.92
CA ILE A 141 5.40 -2.32 -5.95
C ILE A 141 5.86 -2.69 -7.36
N ARG A 142 6.83 -3.61 -7.49
CA ARG A 142 7.34 -4.04 -8.78
C ARG A 142 6.24 -4.68 -9.62
N ASN A 143 6.12 -4.24 -10.87
CA ASN A 143 5.13 -4.71 -11.84
C ASN A 143 3.68 -4.36 -11.44
N TRP A 144 3.45 -3.47 -10.48
CA TRP A 144 2.07 -3.03 -10.16
C TRP A 144 1.45 -2.23 -11.30
N GLU A 145 2.27 -1.67 -12.20
CA GLU A 145 1.81 -1.14 -13.48
C GLU A 145 1.05 -2.18 -14.30
N ASP A 146 1.46 -3.47 -14.28
CA ASP A 146 0.80 -4.53 -15.03
C ASP A 146 -0.57 -4.86 -14.43
N LEU A 147 -0.73 -4.78 -13.11
CA LEU A 147 -2.04 -4.93 -12.45
C LEU A 147 -3.02 -3.87 -12.95
N HIS A 148 -2.58 -2.61 -12.98
CA HIS A 148 -3.39 -1.51 -13.50
C HIS A 148 -3.69 -1.67 -14.99
N ASN A 149 -2.64 -1.89 -15.79
CA ASN A 149 -2.69 -1.90 -17.25
C ASN A 149 -3.49 -3.08 -17.81
N SER A 150 -3.52 -4.22 -17.10
CA SER A 150 -4.27 -5.40 -17.50
C SER A 150 -5.78 -5.14 -17.67
N GLY A 151 -6.33 -4.17 -16.94
CA GLY A 151 -7.77 -4.04 -16.89
C GLY A 151 -8.46 -5.10 -16.01
N GLU A 152 -7.74 -5.82 -15.15
CA GLU A 152 -8.32 -6.86 -14.26
C GLU A 152 -8.21 -6.52 -12.77
N SER A 153 -7.30 -5.63 -12.38
CA SER A 153 -7.15 -5.19 -10.99
C SER A 153 -6.96 -3.67 -10.87
N ASP A 154 -7.43 -3.12 -9.77
CA ASP A 154 -7.17 -1.73 -9.42
C ASP A 154 -5.99 -1.65 -8.44
N ILE A 155 -5.29 -0.52 -8.47
CA ILE A 155 -4.22 -0.21 -7.51
C ILE A 155 -4.51 1.10 -6.77
N ILE A 156 -4.06 1.18 -5.52
CA ILE A 156 -3.94 2.40 -4.73
C ILE A 156 -2.54 2.41 -4.11
N VAL A 157 -1.67 3.31 -4.56
CA VAL A 157 -0.29 3.40 -4.05
C VAL A 157 -0.05 4.80 -3.54
N GLY A 158 0.53 4.94 -2.34
CA GLY A 158 0.83 6.25 -1.81
C GLY A 158 2.02 6.30 -0.89
N VAL A 159 2.37 7.52 -0.52
CA VAL A 159 3.41 7.85 0.46
C VAL A 159 2.92 8.99 1.34
N TYR A 160 3.31 8.99 2.60
CA TYR A 160 2.99 10.07 3.51
C TYR A 160 4.04 10.19 4.61
N GLY A 161 4.15 11.37 5.18
CA GLY A 161 5.12 11.63 6.22
C GLY A 161 5.16 13.02 6.76
N SER A 162 6.25 13.31 7.46
CA SER A 162 6.57 14.65 7.92
C SER A 162 7.24 15.43 6.79
N ILE A 163 6.93 16.72 6.64
CA ILE A 163 7.64 17.60 5.70
C ILE A 163 9.13 17.78 6.08
N TYR A 164 9.52 17.39 7.29
CA TYR A 164 10.90 17.43 7.76
C TYR A 164 11.70 16.15 7.45
N ASP A 165 11.02 15.08 7.01
CA ASP A 165 11.65 13.82 6.62
C ASP A 165 12.71 14.08 5.55
N LYS A 166 13.83 13.37 5.62
CA LYS A 166 14.95 13.49 4.68
C LYS A 166 14.82 12.58 3.45
N ASP A 167 13.83 11.70 3.45
CA ASP A 167 13.59 10.71 2.39
C ASP A 167 12.40 11.07 1.47
N ILE A 168 11.80 12.26 1.62
CA ILE A 168 10.61 12.69 0.87
C ILE A 168 10.83 12.58 -0.64
N GLU A 169 11.93 13.17 -1.14
CA GLU A 169 12.23 13.15 -2.57
C GLU A 169 12.36 11.72 -3.11
N SER A 170 13.03 10.83 -2.38
CA SER A 170 13.16 9.42 -2.79
C SER A 170 11.83 8.68 -2.80
N LYS A 171 10.94 8.96 -1.84
CA LYS A 171 9.59 8.38 -1.78
C LYS A 171 8.69 8.87 -2.91
N LEU A 172 8.69 10.17 -3.17
CA LEU A 172 7.92 10.74 -4.29
C LEU A 172 8.43 10.21 -5.63
N LYS A 173 9.76 10.14 -5.81
CA LYS A 173 10.37 9.57 -7.01
C LYS A 173 9.92 8.13 -7.26
N GLN A 174 9.85 7.30 -6.22
CA GLN A 174 9.36 5.93 -6.34
C GLN A 174 7.92 5.88 -6.88
N ILE A 175 7.04 6.78 -6.43
CA ILE A 175 5.66 6.80 -6.94
C ILE A 175 5.59 7.37 -8.35
N GLN A 176 6.41 8.37 -8.68
CA GLN A 176 6.53 8.91 -10.04
C GLN A 176 7.02 7.84 -11.04
N GLU A 177 7.99 7.01 -10.66
CA GLU A 177 8.47 5.91 -11.50
C GLU A 177 7.39 4.84 -11.77
N LEU A 178 6.44 4.66 -10.86
CA LEU A 178 5.26 3.82 -11.10
C LEU A 178 4.28 4.53 -12.03
N GLU A 179 4.00 5.80 -11.77
CA GLU A 179 3.09 6.65 -12.54
C GLU A 179 3.45 6.71 -14.03
N GLU A 180 4.74 6.87 -14.35
CA GLU A 180 5.26 6.92 -15.72
C GLU A 180 4.95 5.65 -16.55
N LYS A 181 4.60 4.55 -15.88
CA LYS A 181 4.30 3.26 -16.51
C LYS A 181 2.81 2.93 -16.55
N LEU A 182 1.96 3.77 -15.96
CA LEU A 182 0.51 3.57 -15.97
C LEU A 182 -0.09 4.02 -17.31
N ASN A 183 -0.89 3.13 -17.91
CA ASN A 183 -1.66 3.39 -19.11
C ASN A 183 -3.14 3.51 -18.77
N GLY A 184 -3.86 4.40 -19.46
CA GLY A 184 -5.29 4.55 -19.27
C GLY A 184 -5.64 5.56 -18.16
N SER A 185 -6.73 5.32 -17.44
CA SER A 185 -7.30 6.30 -16.49
C SER A 185 -6.89 6.01 -15.05
N TYR A 186 -6.15 6.95 -14.47
CA TYR A 186 -5.79 7.00 -13.06
C TYR A 186 -6.10 8.38 -12.49
N ILE A 187 -6.09 8.48 -11.16
CA ILE A 187 -6.10 9.75 -10.42
C ILE A 187 -4.88 9.81 -9.54
N ARG A 188 -4.43 11.04 -9.29
CA ARG A 188 -3.38 11.35 -8.35
C ARG A 188 -3.79 12.59 -7.56
N GLU A 189 -3.43 12.61 -6.29
CA GLU A 189 -3.56 13.80 -5.46
C GLU A 189 -2.37 13.88 -4.50
N ASP A 190 -1.99 15.11 -4.20
CA ASP A 190 -1.03 15.45 -3.18
C ASP A 190 -1.63 16.47 -2.22
N ALA A 191 -1.26 16.36 -0.94
CA ALA A 191 -1.76 17.25 0.10
C ALA A 191 -0.69 17.51 1.14
N VAL A 192 -0.67 18.74 1.64
CA VAL A 192 0.10 19.14 2.82
C VAL A 192 -0.88 19.67 3.86
N ILE A 193 -0.94 19.00 5.01
CA ILE A 193 -1.81 19.37 6.14
C ILE A 193 -0.91 19.56 7.36
N GLY A 194 -0.74 20.81 7.79
CA GLY A 194 0.24 21.18 8.80
C GLY A 194 1.65 20.74 8.37
N ASP A 195 2.35 20.03 9.26
CA ASP A 195 3.71 19.53 9.02
C ASP A 195 3.74 18.16 8.34
N THR A 196 2.64 17.73 7.73
CA THR A 196 2.52 16.41 7.11
C THR A 196 2.24 16.50 5.62
N TYR A 197 2.89 15.63 4.83
CA TYR A 197 2.62 15.47 3.41
C TYR A 197 1.95 14.12 3.15
N SER A 198 1.20 14.05 2.06
CA SER A 198 0.62 12.82 1.52
C SER A 198 0.59 12.92 -0.01
N TYR A 199 0.85 11.80 -0.67
CA TYR A 199 0.73 11.64 -2.11
C TYR A 199 0.09 10.28 -2.37
N ALA A 200 -0.90 10.22 -3.24
CA ALA A 200 -1.55 8.98 -3.64
C ALA A 200 -1.78 8.95 -5.15
N ILE A 201 -1.61 7.78 -5.74
CA ILE A 201 -2.02 7.45 -7.10
C ILE A 201 -2.93 6.23 -7.07
N ALA A 202 -4.02 6.26 -7.83
CA ALA A 202 -4.98 5.19 -7.85
C ALA A 202 -5.60 4.98 -9.23
N SER A 203 -6.02 3.74 -9.49
CA SER A 203 -6.79 3.41 -10.69
C SER A 203 -8.14 4.12 -10.66
N LYS A 204 -8.55 4.77 -11.76
CA LYS A 204 -9.89 5.38 -11.91
C LYS A 204 -10.52 4.92 -13.21
N ARG A 205 -11.12 3.74 -13.15
CA ARG A 205 -11.83 3.16 -14.30
C ARG A 205 -13.20 3.80 -14.45
N LYS A 206 -13.52 4.26 -15.67
CA LYS A 206 -14.90 4.62 -16.00
C LYS A 206 -15.75 3.35 -15.91
N VAL A 207 -16.79 3.38 -15.08
CA VAL A 207 -17.79 2.30 -15.06
C VAL A 207 -18.33 2.15 -16.48
N LYS A 208 -18.07 1.02 -17.13
CA LYS A 208 -18.69 0.70 -18.43
C LYS A 208 -20.17 0.47 -18.16
N THR A 209 -20.99 1.50 -18.32
CA THR A 209 -22.45 1.35 -18.30
C THR A 209 -22.83 0.52 -19.54
N PRO A 210 -23.52 -0.62 -19.40
CA PRO A 210 -23.99 -1.35 -20.56
C PRO A 210 -24.98 -0.48 -21.33
N VAL A 211 -24.61 -0.09 -22.55
CA VAL A 211 -25.52 0.58 -23.47
C VAL A 211 -26.46 -0.50 -24.01
N LYS A 212 -27.77 -0.39 -23.71
CA LYS A 212 -28.78 -1.23 -24.36
C LYS A 212 -28.80 -0.91 -25.86
N THR A 213 -28.11 -1.70 -26.67
CA THR A 213 -28.33 -1.72 -28.11
C THR A 213 -29.64 -2.46 -28.37
N HIS A 214 -30.69 -1.72 -28.71
CA HIS A 214 -31.93 -2.30 -29.22
C HIS A 214 -31.65 -2.93 -30.58
N ILE A 215 -31.42 -4.24 -30.60
CA ILE A 215 -31.40 -5.03 -31.83
C ILE A 215 -32.82 -4.99 -32.39
N HIS A 216 -33.04 -4.24 -33.46
CA HIS A 216 -34.26 -4.36 -34.26
C HIS A 216 -34.17 -5.67 -35.04
N THR A 217 -34.82 -6.72 -34.55
CA THR A 217 -35.15 -7.88 -35.37
C THR A 217 -36.16 -7.44 -36.44
N ARG A 218 -35.78 -7.64 -37.70
CA ARG A 218 -36.62 -7.46 -38.89
C ARG A 218 -37.71 -8.52 -38.97
#